data_AF-A0A1Y5CZX1-F1
#
_entry.id   AF-A0A1Y5CZX1-F1
#
_cell.length_a   1.000
_cell.length_b   1.000
_cell.length_c   1.000
_cell.angle_alpha   90.00
_cell.angle_beta   90.00
_cell.angle_gamma   90.00
#
_symmetry.space_group_name_H-M   'P 1'
#
loop_
_entity.id
_entity.type
_entity.pdbx_description
1 polymer ?
#
loop_
_entity_poly.entity_id
_entity_poly.type
_entity_poly.pdbx_seq_one_letter_code
_entity_poly.pdbx_strand_id
1 'polypeptide(L)' 'PIEQVWQWLRQNELSNRCFEGYDDIVNECSRAWNAFIYDASRVIKLCSRDWIKVGT' A
#
# COMPACT_ATOMS: atom_id res chain seq x y z
N PRO A 1 -8.99 -6.48 -1.55
CA PRO A 1 -8.19 -5.73 -0.53
C PRO A 1 -6.91 -5.13 -1.11
N ILE A 2 -6.27 -5.85 -2.05
CA ILE A 2 -5.05 -5.40 -2.72
C ILE A 2 -5.23 -4.08 -3.47
N GLU A 3 -6.41 -3.81 -4.03
CA GLU A 3 -6.75 -2.54 -4.70
C GLU A 3 -6.67 -1.36 -3.73
N GLN A 4 -7.11 -1.54 -2.48
CA GLN A 4 -7.00 -0.50 -1.46
C GLN A 4 -5.56 -0.28 -1.03
N VAL A 5 -4.77 -1.35 -0.92
CA VAL A 5 -3.33 -1.26 -0.65
C VAL A 5 -2.66 -0.44 -1.74
N TRP A 6 -2.97 -0.73 -3.01
CA TRP A 6 -2.43 0.02 -4.14
C TRP A 6 -2.89 1.48 -4.17
N GLN A 7 -4.16 1.77 -3.85
CA GLN A 7 -4.63 3.15 -3.73
C GLN A 7 -3.86 3.91 -2.64
N TRP A 8 -3.67 3.29 -1.48
CA TRP A 8 -2.93 3.90 -0.37
C TRP A 8 -1.48 4.17 -0.76
N LEU A 9 -0.78 3.18 -1.33
CA LEU A 9 0.60 3.32 -1.79
C LEU A 9 0.74 4.45 -2.83
N ARG A 10 -0.19 4.53 -3.79
CA ARG A 10 -0.17 5.58 -4.82
C ARG A 10 -0.40 6.97 -4.25
N GLN A 11 -1.28 7.11 -3.26
CA GLN A 11 -1.61 8.40 -2.66
C GLN A 11 -0.56 8.90 -1.65
N ASN A 12 0.06 8.00 -0.90
CA ASN A 12 0.93 8.36 0.22
C ASN A 12 2.41 8.31 -0.13
N GLU A 13 2.85 7.28 -0.86
CA GLU A 13 4.27 7.04 -1.10
C GLU A 13 4.68 7.41 -2.53
N LEU A 14 3.84 7.12 -3.53
CA LEU A 14 4.21 7.28 -4.96
C LEU A 14 3.59 8.52 -5.61
N SER A 15 2.92 9.38 -4.84
CA SER A 15 2.25 10.57 -5.36
C SER A 15 3.25 11.66 -5.78
N ASN A 16 2.97 12.34 -6.89
CA ASN A 16 3.77 13.48 -7.41
C ASN A 16 5.27 13.19 -7.61
N ARG A 17 5.66 11.93 -7.83
CA ARG A 17 7.04 11.56 -8.17
C ARG A 17 7.23 11.47 -9.69
N CYS A 18 8.35 12.02 -10.17
CA CYS A 18 8.86 11.75 -11.51
C CYS A 18 9.87 10.62 -11.40
N PHE A 19 9.73 9.60 -12.24
CA PHE A 19 10.64 8.46 -12.25
C PHE A 19 11.63 8.59 -13.41
N GLU A 20 12.91 8.31 -13.15
CA GLU A 20 13.96 8.42 -14.18
C GLU A 20 13.94 7.25 -15.16
N GLY A 21 13.41 6.10 -14.75
CA GLY A 21 13.35 4.90 -15.58
C GLY A 21 12.72 3.72 -14.85
N TYR A 22 12.79 2.54 -15.47
CA TYR A 22 12.16 1.34 -14.92
C TYR A 22 12.72 0.95 -13.55
N ASP A 23 14.05 0.94 -13.39
CA ASP A 23 14.69 0.57 -12.12
C ASP A 23 14.29 1.51 -10.98
N ASP A 24 14.15 2.81 -11.27
CA ASP A 24 13.70 3.81 -10.31
C ASP A 24 12.24 3.54 -9.86
N ILE A 25 11.35 3.19 -10.79
CA ILE A 25 9.98 2.78 -10.47
C ILE A 25 9.98 1.56 -9.53
N VAL A 26 10.78 0.54 -9.84
CA VAL A 26 10.83 -0.71 -9.06
C VAL A 26 11.39 -0.44 -7.66
N ASN A 27 12.46 0.34 -7.55
CA ASN A 27 13.06 0.73 -6.28
C ASN A 27 12.06 1.51 -5.41
N GLU A 28 11.37 2.48 -6.00
CA GLU A 28 10.40 3.30 -5.29
C GLU A 28 9.16 2.51 -4.87
N CYS A 29 8.67 1.59 -5.72
CA CYS A 29 7.61 0.66 -5.34
C CYS A 29 8.03 -0.25 -4.18
N SER A 30 9.26 -0.77 -4.21
CA SER A 30 9.80 -1.63 -3.15
C SER A 30 9.95 -0.87 -1.82
N ARG A 31 10.43 0.37 -1.89
CA ARG A 31 10.53 1.26 -0.73
C ARG A 31 9.14 1.56 -0.13
N ALA A 32 8.17 1.92 -0.97
CA ALA A 32 6.81 2.19 -0.56
C ALA A 32 6.16 0.97 0.11
N TRP A 33 6.37 -0.22 -0.44
CA TRP A 33 5.88 -1.47 0.14
C TRP A 33 6.49 -1.73 1.53
N ASN A 34 7.81 -1.58 1.66
CA ASN A 34 8.50 -1.76 2.95
C ASN A 34 8.02 -0.74 4.00
N ALA A 35 7.77 0.50 3.61
CA ALA A 35 7.19 1.53 4.48
C ALA A 35 5.75 1.19 4.91
N PHE A 36 4.95 0.62 4.00
CA PHE A 36 3.58 0.19 4.28
C PHE A 36 3.53 -0.96 5.31
N ILE A 37 4.33 -2.00 5.12
CA ILE A 37 4.30 -3.20 5.98
C ILE A 37 4.92 -2.97 7.36
N TYR A 38 5.73 -1.92 7.52
CA TYR A 38 6.30 -1.54 8.82
C TYR A 38 5.21 -1.22 9.86
N ASP A 39 4.06 -0.70 9.43
CA ASP A 39 2.89 -0.45 10.27
C ASP A 39 1.85 -1.56 10.11
N ALA A 40 2.04 -2.68 10.83
CA ALA A 40 1.15 -3.83 10.78
C ALA A 40 -0.32 -3.48 11.11
N SER A 41 -0.55 -2.52 12.01
CA SER A 41 -1.89 -2.04 12.37
C SER A 41 -2.60 -1.40 11.18
N ARG A 42 -1.86 -0.63 10.38
CA ARG A 42 -2.38 -0.07 9.12
C ARG A 42 -2.73 -1.14 8.11
N VAL A 43 -1.88 -2.15 7.94
CA VAL A 43 -2.15 -3.27 7.02
C VAL A 43 -3.46 -3.96 7.41
N ILE A 44 -3.63 -4.28 8.69
CA ILE A 44 -4.84 -4.91 9.22
C ILE A 44 -6.07 -4.04 8.96
N LYS A 45 -5.99 -2.74 9.27
CA LYS A 45 -7.10 -1.79 9.05
C LYS A 45 -7.48 -1.70 7.58
N LEU A 46 -6.51 -1.57 6.68
CA LEU A 46 -6.74 -1.45 5.24
C LEU A 46 -7.36 -2.73 4.65
N CYS A 47 -6.96 -3.88 5.16
CA CYS A 47 -7.47 -5.18 4.73
C CYS A 47 -8.77 -5.61 5.43
N SER A 48 -9.17 -4.93 6.51
CA SER A 48 -10.40 -5.24 7.25
C SER A 48 -11.66 -4.81 6.48
N ARG A 49 -12.72 -5.61 6.57
CA ARG A 49 -14.04 -5.31 6.01
C ARG A 49 -15.11 -5.74 6.97
N ASP A 50 -16.12 -4.90 7.17
CA ASP A 50 -17.22 -5.21 8.09
C ASP A 50 -18.04 -6.42 7.63
N TRP A 51 -18.23 -6.59 6.32
CA TRP A 51 -18.96 -7.74 5.77
C TRP A 51 -18.17 -9.06 5.80
N ILE A 52 -16.85 -9.03 6.02
CA ILE A 52 -16.02 -10.24 6.20
C ILE A 52 -16.18 -10.79 7.62
N LYS A 53 -16.73 -10.03 8.57
CA LYS A 53 -17.02 -10.52 9.92
C LYS A 53 -18.07 -11.62 9.81
N VAL A 54 -17.61 -12.87 9.87
CA VAL A 54 -18.48 -14.04 10.01
C VAL A 54 -19.23 -13.85 11.31
N GLY A 55 -20.56 -13.76 11.23
CA GLY A 55 -21.42 -13.42 12.35
C GLY A 55 -21.13 -14.27 13.59
N THR A 56 -20.86 -13.60 14.69
CA THR A 56 -21.03 -14.14 16.05
C THR A 56 -22.49 -14.07 16.45
#